data_AF-A0A950EC16-F1
#
_entry.id   AF-A0A950EC16-F1
#
_cell.length_a   1.000
_cell.length_b   1.000
_cell.length_c   1.000
_cell.angle_alpha   90.00
_cell.angle_beta   90.00
_cell.angle_gamma   90.00
#
_symmetry.space_group_name_H-M   'P 1'
#
loop_
_entity.id
_entity.type
_entity.pdbx_description
1 polymer ?
#
loop_
_entity_poly.entity_id
_entity_poly.type
_entity_poly.pdbx_seq_one_letter_code
_entity_poly.pdbx_strand_id
1 'polypeptide(L)'
;FVEKYRVRFLKDPDQFAAQAFAAAQIMENVLTAAKSLTPKDVCDSMKSMKPVNTVLGAFSFTSNRDASGDGVVLVVKNGRFIGF
;
A
#
# COMPACT_ATOMS: atom_id res chain seq x y z
N PHE A 1 -11.49 -3.45 -3.04
CA PHE A 1 -11.06 -3.39 -1.62
C PHE A 1 -12.14 -2.80 -0.72
N VAL A 2 -12.56 -1.55 -0.95
CA VAL A 2 -13.58 -0.85 -0.13
C VAL A 2 -14.84 -1.68 0.11
N GLU A 3 -15.45 -2.25 -0.94
CA GLU A 3 -16.66 -3.08 -0.81
C GLU A 3 -16.45 -4.28 0.11
N LYS A 4 -15.39 -5.07 -0.11
CA LYS A 4 -15.05 -6.23 0.73
C LYS A 4 -14.78 -5.81 2.19
N TYR A 5 -14.15 -4.66 2.40
CA TYR A 5 -13.91 -4.13 3.74
C TYR A 5 -15.23 -3.75 4.44
N ARG A 6 -16.14 -3.07 3.73
CA ARG A 6 -17.48 -2.72 4.24
C ARG A 6 -18.30 -3.94 4.64
N VAL A 7 -18.32 -4.97 3.80
CA VAL A 7 -19.01 -6.23 4.11
C VAL A 7 -18.48 -6.87 5.40
N ARG A 8 -17.16 -6.83 5.62
CA ARG A 8 -16.52 -7.48 6.78
C ARG A 8 -16.62 -6.67 8.06
N PHE A 9 -16.47 -5.34 7.98
CA PHE A 9 -16.29 -4.47 9.15
C PHE A 9 -17.42 -3.46 9.36
N LEU A 10 -18.43 -3.44 8.47
CA LEU A 10 -19.61 -2.57 8.52
C LEU A 10 -19.26 -1.07 8.58
N LYS A 11 -18.09 -0.69 8.04
CA LYS A 11 -17.60 0.69 7.95
C LYS A 11 -16.66 0.85 6.76
N ASP A 12 -16.38 2.09 6.39
CA ASP A 12 -15.39 2.40 5.36
C ASP A 12 -13.97 2.16 5.89
N PRO A 13 -13.03 1.70 5.05
CA PRO A 13 -11.63 1.65 5.44
C PRO A 13 -11.10 3.08 5.59
N ASP A 14 -10.27 3.30 6.59
CA ASP A 14 -9.43 4.49 6.69
C ASP A 14 -8.11 4.30 5.93
N GLN A 15 -7.27 5.33 5.94
CA GLN A 15 -5.95 5.30 5.30
C GLN A 15 -5.05 4.19 5.87
N PHE A 16 -5.14 3.86 7.15
CA PHE A 16 -4.27 2.87 7.78
C PHE A 16 -4.65 1.45 7.35
N ALA A 17 -5.94 1.16 7.27
CA ALA A 17 -6.45 -0.09 6.72
C ALA A 17 -6.04 -0.26 5.24
N ALA A 18 -6.12 0.81 4.46
CA ALA A 18 -5.69 0.81 3.06
C ALA A 18 -4.16 0.61 2.93
N GLN A 19 -3.35 1.29 3.74
CA GLN A 19 -1.89 1.13 3.79
C GLN A 19 -1.46 -0.28 4.20
N ALA A 20 -2.10 -0.85 5.22
CA ALA A 20 -1.80 -2.22 5.65
C ALA A 20 -2.13 -3.25 4.55
N PHE A 21 -3.25 -3.07 3.85
CA PHE A 21 -3.61 -3.95 2.73
C PHE A 21 -2.65 -3.77 1.55
N ALA A 22 -2.27 -2.54 1.21
CA ALA A 22 -1.26 -2.26 0.19
C ALA A 22 0.09 -2.90 0.54
N ALA A 23 0.51 -2.85 1.81
CA ALA A 23 1.72 -3.51 2.28
C ALA A 23 1.68 -5.03 2.04
N ALA A 24 0.53 -5.69 2.26
CA ALA A 24 0.37 -7.10 1.94
C ALA A 24 0.52 -7.39 0.43
N GLN A 25 -0.04 -6.54 -0.44
CA GLN A 25 0.12 -6.66 -1.90
C GLN A 25 1.57 -6.44 -2.34
N ILE A 26 2.27 -5.47 -1.72
CA ILE A 26 3.70 -5.21 -1.97
C ILE A 26 4.52 -6.44 -1.54
N MET A 27 4.27 -6.99 -0.35
CA MET A 27 4.99 -8.16 0.14
C MET A 27 4.72 -9.41 -0.71
N GLU A 28 3.51 -9.62 -1.20
CA GLU A 28 3.21 -10.69 -2.16
C GLU A 28 4.11 -10.60 -3.40
N ASN A 29 4.24 -9.40 -3.98
CA ASN A 29 5.11 -9.17 -5.13
C ASN A 29 6.60 -9.43 -4.80
N VAL A 30 7.07 -8.85 -3.70
CA VAL A 30 8.46 -8.97 -3.24
C VAL A 30 8.85 -10.42 -2.96
N LEU A 31 8.01 -11.14 -2.22
CA LEU A 31 8.29 -12.52 -1.81
C LEU A 31 8.22 -13.48 -3.00
N THR A 32 7.33 -13.23 -3.96
CA THR A 32 7.24 -14.02 -5.20
C THR A 32 8.46 -13.82 -6.09
N ALA A 33 9.02 -12.61 -6.13
CA ALA A 33 10.18 -12.28 -6.94
C ALA A 33 11.53 -12.59 -6.26
N ALA A 34 11.55 -12.80 -4.94
CA ALA A 34 12.77 -13.05 -4.19
C ALA A 34 13.37 -14.42 -4.56
N LYS A 35 14.71 -14.50 -4.57
CA LYS A 35 15.45 -15.74 -4.85
C LYS A 35 15.22 -16.81 -3.77
N SER A 36 15.05 -16.37 -2.53
CA SER A 36 14.71 -17.18 -1.36
C SER A 36 14.00 -16.31 -0.33
N LEU A 37 13.51 -16.93 0.75
CA LEU A 37 12.86 -16.23 1.86
C LEU A 37 13.83 -15.78 2.95
N THR A 38 15.13 -15.75 2.67
CA THR A 38 16.10 -15.16 3.61
C THR A 38 15.91 -13.64 3.68
N PRO A 39 16.17 -12.99 4.83
CA PRO A 39 16.00 -11.54 4.97
C PRO A 39 16.78 -10.73 3.93
N LYS A 40 17.97 -11.22 3.54
CA LYS A 40 18.81 -10.58 2.53
C LYS A 40 18.15 -10.59 1.16
N ASP A 41 17.68 -11.75 0.71
CA ASP A 41 17.09 -11.89 -0.64
C ASP A 41 15.75 -11.16 -0.75
N VAL A 42 14.97 -11.12 0.33
CA VAL A 42 13.73 -10.32 0.41
C VAL A 42 14.05 -8.83 0.34
N CYS A 43 15.08 -8.36 1.07
CA CYS A 43 15.53 -6.97 0.99
C CYS A 43 16.04 -6.59 -0.41
N ASP A 44 16.79 -7.47 -1.07
CA ASP A 44 17.28 -7.24 -2.42
C ASP A 44 16.14 -7.24 -3.46
N SER A 45 15.12 -8.06 -3.27
CA SER A 45 13.88 -8.02 -4.07
C SER A 45 13.16 -6.67 -3.91
N MET A 46 13.02 -6.16 -2.68
CA MET A 46 12.44 -4.82 -2.45
C MET A 46 13.19 -3.69 -3.17
N LYS A 47 14.52 -3.75 -3.25
CA LYS A 47 15.33 -2.72 -3.93
C LYS A 47 15.16 -2.72 -5.46
N SER A 48 14.81 -3.85 -6.04
CA SER A 48 14.65 -4.02 -7.50
C SER A 48 13.19 -4.08 -7.94
N MET A 49 12.27 -3.86 -7.00
CA MET A 49 10.83 -3.89 -7.21
C MET A 49 10.42 -2.80 -8.21
N LYS A 50 9.67 -3.20 -9.24
CA LYS A 50 8.98 -2.26 -10.15
C LYS A 50 7.73 -1.70 -9.47
N PRO A 51 7.15 -0.59 -9.95
CA PRO A 51 5.89 -0.09 -9.41
C PRO A 51 4.81 -1.18 -9.34
N VAL A 52 4.19 -1.34 -8.16
CA VAL A 52 3.13 -2.32 -7.89
C VAL A 52 1.80 -1.58 -7.82
N ASN A 53 0.79 -2.08 -8.54
CA ASN A 53 -0.57 -1.56 -8.43
C ASN A 53 -1.22 -2.04 -7.13
N THR A 54 -1.38 -1.14 -6.17
CA THR A 54 -2.00 -1.39 -4.87
C THR A 54 -3.39 -0.76 -4.79
N VAL A 55 -4.08 -0.97 -3.67
CA VAL A 55 -5.32 -0.25 -3.36
C VAL A 55 -5.12 1.26 -3.15
N LEU A 56 -3.89 1.73 -2.98
CA LEU A 56 -3.53 3.14 -2.90
C LEU A 56 -3.12 3.73 -4.25
N GLY A 57 -3.11 2.94 -5.32
CA GLY A 57 -2.53 3.30 -6.62
C GLY A 57 -1.16 2.65 -6.84
N ALA A 58 -0.43 3.13 -7.85
CA ALA A 58 0.91 2.66 -8.16
C ALA A 58 1.88 3.04 -7.04
N PHE A 59 2.60 2.07 -6.52
CA PHE A 59 3.53 2.25 -5.40
C PHE A 59 4.93 1.75 -5.78
N SER A 60 5.96 2.52 -5.41
CA SER A 60 7.36 2.08 -5.44
C SER A 60 8.11 2.62 -4.21
N PHE A 61 9.36 2.19 -4.04
CA PHE A 61 10.25 2.79 -3.04
C PHE A 61 11.20 3.79 -3.70
N THR A 62 11.49 4.89 -3.02
CA THR A 62 12.59 5.80 -3.41
C THR A 62 13.94 5.11 -3.17
N SER A 63 15.03 5.69 -3.69
CA SER A 63 16.39 5.21 -3.40
C SER A 63 16.72 5.22 -1.90
N ASN A 64 16.06 6.09 -1.12
CA ASN A 64 16.23 6.21 0.32
C ASN A 64 15.30 5.28 1.13
N ARG A 65 14.53 4.42 0.44
CA ARG A 65 13.56 3.45 0.99
C ARG A 65 12.28 4.08 1.54
N ASP A 66 11.99 5.32 1.16
CA ASP A 66 10.70 5.94 1.46
C ASP A 66 9.63 5.45 0.49
N ALA A 67 8.37 5.52 0.92
CA ALA A 67 7.23 5.30 0.04
C ALA A 67 7.21 6.36 -1.07
N SER A 68 7.15 5.93 -2.32
CA SER A 68 6.88 6.77 -3.48
C SER A 68 5.47 6.47 -3.98
N GLY A 69 4.57 7.43 -3.76
CA GLY A 69 3.17 7.38 -4.18
C GLY A 69 2.54 8.76 -4.05
N ASP A 70 1.41 8.95 -4.69
CA ASP A 70 0.74 10.25 -4.73
C ASP A 70 0.00 10.52 -3.42
N GLY A 71 0.27 11.69 -2.83
CA GLY A 71 -0.50 12.20 -1.71
C GLY A 71 -1.87 12.72 -2.16
N VAL A 72 -2.89 12.53 -1.33
CA VAL A 72 -4.23 13.08 -1.57
C VAL A 72 -4.55 14.09 -0.48
N VAL A 73 -4.93 15.31 -0.88
CA VAL A 73 -5.39 16.35 0.05
C VAL A 73 -6.87 16.15 0.32
N LEU A 74 -7.23 16.15 1.60
CA LEU A 74 -8.61 15.99 2.06
C LEU A 74 -9.01 17.18 2.93
N VAL A 75 -10.27 17.58 2.85
CA VAL A 75 -10.89 18.59 3.70
C VAL A 75 -11.85 17.91 4.68
N VAL A 76 -11.87 18.40 5.92
CA VAL A 76 -12.90 17.99 6.88
C VAL A 76 -14.13 18.89 6.71
N LYS A 77 -15.23 18.30 6.24
CA LYS A 77 -16.54 18.97 6.12
C LYS A 77 -17.60 18.15 6.84
N ASN A 78 -18.31 18.78 7.78
CA ASN A 78 -19.37 18.13 8.58
C ASN A 78 -18.91 16.82 9.24
N GLY A 79 -17.68 16.81 9.79
CA GLY A 79 -17.11 15.64 10.46
C GLY A 79 -16.69 14.49 9.52
N ARG A 80 -16.62 14.73 8.20
CA ARG A 80 -16.20 13.73 7.20
C ARG A 80 -15.03 14.25 6.38
N PHE A 81 -14.13 13.35 6.00
CA PHE A 81 -13.11 13.64 4.99
C PHE A 81 -13.74 13.64 3.60
N ILE A 82 -13.53 14.71 2.85
CA ILE A 82 -13.90 14.85 1.43
C ILE A 82 -12.66 15.24 0.64
N GLY A 83 -12.59 14.88 -0.65
CA GLY A 83 -11.52 15.34 -1.54
C GLY A 83 -11.47 16.87 -1.57
N PHE A 84 -10.25 17.42 -1.58
CA PHE A 84 -10.01 18.85 -1.78
C PHE A 84 -10.42 19.29 -3.20
#